data_AF-A0A2M7KKT0-F1
#
_entry.id   AF-A0A2M7KKT0-F1
#
_cell.length_a   1.000
_cell.length_b   1.000
_cell.length_c   1.000
_cell.angle_alpha   90.00
_cell.angle_beta   90.00
_cell.angle_gamma   90.00
#
_symmetry.space_group_name_H-M   'P 1'
#
loop_
_entity.id
_entity.type
_entity.pdbx_description
1 polymer ?
#
loop_
_entity_poly.entity_id
_entity_poly.type
_entity_poly.pdbx_seq_one_letter_code
_entity_poly.pdbx_strand_id
1 'polypeptide(L)'
;MTTEPELVAKAKAHLKSAYNEDTVSLLVTDNGVENGSGALTVECTVKAGRFTSDWRKTFRFEAGRIVGMGYLPRLKVLRKWHRRKAREPQS
;
A
#
# COMPACT_ATOMS: atom_id res chain seq x y z
N MET A 1 20.04 -4.48 4.59
CA MET A 1 18.62 -4.84 4.76
C MET A 1 17.77 -3.78 4.10
N THR A 2 16.75 -4.15 3.34
CA THR A 2 15.80 -3.16 2.80
C THR A 2 14.76 -2.83 3.86
N THR A 3 14.62 -1.56 4.17
CA THR A 3 13.70 -1.06 5.19
C THR A 3 12.31 -0.79 4.60
N GLU A 4 11.27 -0.78 5.44
CA GLU A 4 9.92 -0.46 4.99
C GLU A 4 9.81 0.90 4.26
N PRO A 5 10.45 2.01 4.73
CA PRO A 5 10.47 3.26 3.99
C PRO A 5 11.06 3.15 2.58
N GLU A 6 12.11 2.35 2.39
CA GLU A 6 12.71 2.11 1.07
C GLU A 6 11.78 1.30 0.16
N LEU A 7 11.08 0.29 0.71
CA LEU A 7 10.07 -0.47 -0.03
C LEU A 7 8.90 0.43 -0.46
N VAL A 8 8.44 1.30 0.43
CA VAL A 8 7.39 2.29 0.14
C VAL A 8 7.86 3.27 -0.94
N ALA A 9 9.10 3.76 -0.88
CA ALA A 9 9.66 4.62 -1.92
C ALA A 9 9.70 3.93 -3.29
N LYS A 10 10.13 2.66 -3.33
CA LYS A 10 10.11 1.84 -4.55
C LYS A 10 8.71 1.60 -5.10
N ALA A 11 7.74 1.32 -4.22
CA ALA A 11 6.34 1.16 -4.61
C ALA A 11 5.79 2.44 -5.24
N LYS A 12 6.01 3.61 -4.60
CA LYS A 12 5.61 4.92 -5.15
C LYS A 12 6.25 5.20 -6.50
N ALA A 13 7.56 4.94 -6.63
CA ALA A 13 8.27 5.11 -7.89
C ALA A 13 7.70 4.20 -8.99
N HIS A 14 7.38 2.95 -8.67
CA HIS A 14 6.76 2.02 -9.62
C HIS A 14 5.37 2.44 -10.07
N LEU A 15 4.52 2.94 -9.15
CA LEU A 15 3.20 3.49 -9.50
C LEU A 15 3.33 4.66 -10.47
N LYS A 16 4.29 5.56 -10.22
CA LYS A 16 4.53 6.70 -11.09
C LYS A 16 5.06 6.27 -12.47
N SER A 17 6.06 5.40 -12.53
CA SER A 17 6.71 5.04 -13.79
C SER A 17 5.88 4.10 -14.66
N ALA A 18 5.20 3.12 -14.06
CA ALA A 18 4.46 2.10 -14.81
C ALA A 18 3.00 2.48 -15.10
N TYR A 19 2.37 3.28 -14.22
CA TYR A 19 0.94 3.60 -14.31
C TYR A 19 0.64 5.10 -14.43
N ASN A 20 1.68 5.96 -14.39
CA ASN A 20 1.52 7.42 -14.29
C ASN A 20 0.60 7.84 -13.13
N GLU A 21 0.62 7.07 -12.03
CA GLU A 21 -0.18 7.29 -10.83
C GLU A 21 0.64 8.07 -9.80
N ASP A 22 0.14 9.23 -9.38
CA ASP A 22 0.69 9.97 -8.24
C ASP A 22 0.12 9.41 -6.94
N THR A 23 1.00 9.04 -6.00
CA THR A 23 0.58 8.53 -4.69
C THR A 23 0.17 9.69 -3.79
N VAL A 24 -1.11 9.77 -3.45
CA VAL A 24 -1.66 10.79 -2.53
C VAL A 24 -1.53 10.33 -1.08
N SER A 25 -1.89 9.08 -0.81
CA SER A 25 -1.73 8.45 0.50
C SER A 25 -1.34 6.98 0.32
N LEU A 26 -0.57 6.44 1.27
CA LEU A 26 -0.16 5.04 1.27
C LEU A 26 0.07 4.60 2.72
N LEU A 27 -0.59 3.52 3.10
CA LEU A 27 -0.46 2.86 4.39
C LEU A 27 -0.03 1.42 4.14
N VAL A 28 1.09 1.00 4.74
CA VAL A 28 1.50 -0.40 4.74
C VAL A 28 0.55 -1.17 5.66
N THR A 29 -0.02 -2.25 5.14
CA THR A 29 -0.95 -3.12 5.89
C THR A 29 -0.36 -4.49 6.18
N ASP A 30 0.63 -4.91 5.38
CA ASP A 30 1.38 -6.15 5.56
C ASP A 30 2.73 -6.02 4.85
N ASN A 31 3.79 -6.53 5.48
CA ASN A 31 5.15 -6.49 4.96
C ASN A 31 5.86 -7.82 5.25
N GLY A 32 5.86 -8.70 4.26
CA GLY A 32 6.60 -9.97 4.28
C GLY A 32 7.85 -9.93 3.41
N VAL A 33 8.46 -8.76 3.21
CA VAL A 33 9.69 -8.65 2.42
C VAL A 33 10.90 -8.90 3.32
N GLU A 34 11.61 -9.98 3.05
CA GLU A 34 12.84 -10.37 3.74
C GLU A 34 14.01 -10.39 2.76
N ASN A 35 15.13 -9.76 3.12
CA ASN A 35 16.33 -9.68 2.26
C ASN A 35 16.04 -9.23 0.80
N GLY A 36 15.02 -8.38 0.63
CA GLY A 36 14.64 -7.82 -0.68
C GLY A 36 13.72 -8.72 -1.51
N SER A 37 13.24 -9.84 -0.97
CA SER A 37 12.29 -10.73 -1.64
C SER A 37 11.04 -10.93 -0.78
N GLY A 38 9.87 -11.04 -1.40
CA GLY A 38 8.60 -11.23 -0.69
C GLY A 38 7.52 -10.27 -1.18
N ALA A 39 6.55 -9.93 -0.31
CA ALA A 39 5.42 -9.10 -0.69
C ALA A 39 5.20 -7.93 0.27
N LEU A 40 4.90 -6.75 -0.29
CA LEU A 40 4.42 -5.57 0.44
C LEU A 40 2.98 -5.29 0.04
N THR A 41 2.05 -5.31 1.00
CA THR A 41 0.65 -4.95 0.76
C THR A 41 0.31 -3.61 1.38
N VAL A 42 -0.26 -2.72 0.58
CA VAL A 42 -0.60 -1.36 0.97
C VAL A 42 -2.07 -1.06 0.69
N GLU A 43 -2.64 -0.18 1.50
CA GLU A 43 -3.83 0.58 1.14
C GLU A 43 -3.40 1.98 0.71
N CYS A 44 -3.81 2.42 -0.47
CA CYS A 44 -3.34 3.68 -1.04
C CYS A 44 -4.46 4.43 -1.77
N THR A 45 -4.35 5.75 -1.75
CA THR A 45 -5.09 6.65 -2.64
C THR A 45 -4.11 7.11 -3.72
N VAL A 46 -4.48 6.91 -4.99
CA VAL A 46 -3.69 7.35 -6.15
C VAL A 46 -4.48 8.29 -7.02
N LYS A 47 -3.77 9.17 -7.72
CA LYS A 47 -4.33 10.08 -8.71
C LYS A 47 -3.73 9.79 -10.08
N ALA A 48 -4.58 9.55 -11.07
CA ALA A 48 -4.21 9.42 -12.48
C ALA A 48 -4.94 10.49 -13.28
N GLY A 49 -4.21 11.51 -13.74
CA GLY A 49 -4.81 12.68 -14.38
C GLY A 49 -5.81 13.39 -13.45
N ARG A 50 -7.10 13.36 -13.82
CA ARG A 50 -8.19 13.99 -13.04
C ARG A 50 -8.88 13.04 -12.07
N PHE A 51 -8.57 11.75 -12.13
CA PHE A 51 -9.25 10.71 -11.36
C PHE A 51 -8.45 10.35 -10.11
N THR A 52 -9.14 10.32 -8.97
CA THR A 52 -8.58 9.86 -7.68
C THR A 52 -9.31 8.60 -7.26
N SER A 53 -8.57 7.58 -6.82
CA SER A 53 -9.15 6.27 -6.48
C SER A 53 -8.39 5.57 -5.34
N ASP A 54 -9.11 4.74 -4.59
CA ASP A 54 -8.59 3.99 -3.45
C ASP A 54 -8.42 2.51 -3.77
N TRP A 55 -7.25 1.98 -3.46
CA TRP A 55 -6.87 0.60 -3.79
C TRP A 55 -6.21 -0.10 -2.62
N ARG A 56 -6.33 -1.43 -2.61
CA ARG A 56 -5.37 -2.32 -1.94
C ARG A 56 -4.45 -2.87 -3.02
N LYS A 57 -3.14 -2.62 -2.91
CA LYS A 57 -2.14 -3.08 -3.86
C LYS A 57 -1.12 -3.98 -3.16
N THR A 58 -0.69 -5.05 -3.82
CA THR A 58 0.35 -5.97 -3.33
C THR A 58 1.49 -5.99 -4.33
N PHE A 59 2.66 -5.50 -3.91
CA PHE A 59 3.89 -5.48 -4.70
C PHE A 59 4.73 -6.70 -4.36
N ARG A 60 5.11 -7.48 -5.38
CA ARG A 60 6.03 -8.62 -5.23
C ARG A 60 7.44 -8.17 -5.52
N PHE A 61 8.34 -8.42 -4.58
CA PHE A 61 9.75 -8.10 -4.67
C PHE A 61 10.58 -9.37 -4.91
N GLU A 62 11.57 -9.26 -5.78
CA GLU A 62 12.66 -10.22 -5.95
C GLU A 62 13.98 -9.46 -6.09
N ALA A 63 14.99 -9.82 -5.28
CA ALA A 63 16.29 -9.15 -5.26
C ALA A 63 16.19 -7.60 -5.17
N GLY A 64 15.23 -7.12 -4.38
CA GLY A 64 14.95 -5.71 -4.15
C GLY A 64 14.23 -4.98 -5.29
N ARG A 65 13.76 -5.70 -6.33
CA ARG A 65 13.04 -5.13 -7.47
C ARG A 65 11.59 -5.59 -7.47
N ILE A 66 10.67 -4.72 -7.92
CA ILE A 66 9.27 -5.10 -8.11
C ILE A 66 9.16 -5.91 -9.40
N VAL A 67 8.75 -7.16 -9.27
CA VAL A 67 8.53 -8.09 -10.41
C VAL A 67 7.05 -8.27 -10.74
N GLY A 68 6.17 -7.83 -9.86
CA GLY A 68 4.73 -7.89 -10.10
C GLY A 68 3.93 -7.05 -9.12
N MET A 69 2.70 -6.73 -9.53
CA MET A 69 1.75 -5.98 -8.71
C MET A 69 0.34 -6.54 -8.93
N GLY A 70 -0.33 -6.91 -7.83
CA GLY A 70 -1.77 -7.16 -7.80
C GLY A 70 -2.51 -5.96 -7.21
N TYR A 71 -3.75 -5.74 -7.61
CA TYR A 71 -4.59 -4.67 -7.07
C TYR A 71 -6.05 -5.07 -7.01
N LEU A 72 -6.74 -4.57 -5.98
CA LEU A 72 -8.18 -4.72 -5.77
C LEU A 72 -8.74 -3.38 -5.29
N PRO A 73 -9.99 -3.01 -5.64
CA PRO A 73 -10.64 -1.85 -5.05
C PRO A 73 -10.56 -1.93 -3.53
N ARG A 74 -10.30 -0.80 -2.85
CA ARG A 74 -10.29 -0.79 -1.39
C ARG A 74 -11.71 -1.05 -0.89
N LEU A 75 -12.00 -2.30 -0.53
CA LEU A 75 -13.26 -2.70 0.10
C LEU A 75 -13.47 -1.85 1.35
N LYS A 76 -14.64 -1.22 1.50
CA LYS A 76 -15.04 -0.45 2.71
C LYS A 76 -15.19 -1.32 3.98
N VAL A 77 -14.45 -2.42 4.11
CA VAL A 77 -14.63 -3.42 5.17
C VAL A 77 -14.09 -2.95 6.53
N LEU A 78 -13.29 -1.87 6.60
CA LEU A 78 -12.72 -1.38 7.86
C LEU A 78 -13.30 -0.06 8.40
N ARG A 79 -14.44 0.44 7.91
CA ARG A 79 -15.18 1.51 8.63
C ARG A 79 -15.92 1.02 9.89
N LYS A 80 -15.94 -0.29 10.15
CA LYS A 80 -16.56 -0.88 11.37
C LYS A 80 -15.58 -1.13 12.53
N TRP A 81 -14.27 -1.10 12.30
CA TRP A 81 -13.28 -1.37 13.36
C TRP A 81 -12.82 -0.10 14.08
N HIS A 82 -12.47 0.98 13.36
CA HIS A 82 -12.07 2.23 14.02
C HIS A 82 -13.21 2.98 14.73
N ARG A 83 -14.49 2.69 14.42
CA ARG A 83 -15.62 3.26 15.16
C ARG A 83 -15.92 2.55 16.49
N ARG A 84 -15.36 1.36 16.74
CA ARG A 84 -15.57 0.63 18.01
C ARG A 84 -14.53 0.95 19.08
N LYS A 85 -13.29 1.28 18.73
CA LYS A 85 -12.27 1.71 19.70
C LYS A 85 -12.46 3.13 20.28
N ALA A 86 -13.43 3.91 19.80
CA ALA A 86 -13.77 5.23 20.34
C ALA A 86 -14.95 5.22 21.33
N ARG A 87 -15.41 4.02 21.75
CA ARG A 87 -16.56 3.83 22.66
C ARG A 87 -16.27 2.86 23.82
N GLU A 88 -15.01 2.67 24.18
CA GLU A 88 -14.67 2.07 25.48
C GLU A 88 -14.44 3.22 26.47
N PRO A 89 -15.28 3.37 27.52
CA PRO A 89 -14.93 4.25 28.62
C PRO A 89 -13.71 3.66 29.33
N GLN A 90 -12.68 4.49 29.54
CA GLN A 90 -11.63 4.17 30.49
C GLN A 90 -12.28 3.95 31.86
N SER A 91 -12.11 2.74 32.40
CA SER A 91 -12.41 2.42 33.81
C SER A 91 -11.50 3.22 34.73
#